data_AF-A0A1H9N1A5-F1
#
_entry.id   AF-A0A1H9N1A5-F1
#
_cell.length_a   1.000
_cell.length_b   1.000
_cell.length_c   1.000
_cell.angle_alpha   90.00
_cell.angle_beta   90.00
_cell.angle_gamma   90.00
#
_symmetry.space_group_name_H-M   'P 1'
#
loop_
_entity.id
_entity.type
_entity.pdbx_description
1 polymer ?
#
loop_
_entity_poly.entity_id
_entity_poly.type
_entity_poly.pdbx_seq_one_letter_code
_entity_poly.pdbx_strand_id
1 'polypeptide(L)'
;MTDNRPGDRSYRRGENGRSIPTDRESPVGAPVIRGDESVAGTRAREAVQFDPDDPESLADAAETVHQFATGETNDDHLYMLRGAAACAALVRGEGSYKAAAERAGGDATVSFIRKWARVHDLPRSVRKQVAIGRIAPTAAKHIARVGGEARLLLAWAILDGDLTVRDVRSVASAINDGTPIDQALAEHDVTLGRLELTLSPTTYRDLRRRASIEGVDPGQLVTEALEQYFE
;
A
#
# COMPACT_ATOMS: atom_id res chain seq x y z
N MET A 1 28.28 -21.62 39.94
CA MET A 1 27.39 -20.46 39.77
C MET A 1 27.59 -19.95 38.35
N THR A 2 26.72 -20.40 37.47
CA THR A 2 26.63 -20.02 36.06
C THR A 2 25.88 -18.70 35.96
N ASP A 3 26.53 -17.65 35.47
CA ASP A 3 25.85 -16.41 35.10
C ASP A 3 25.58 -16.43 33.58
N ASN A 4 24.31 -16.25 33.27
CA ASN A 4 23.66 -16.53 32.00
C ASN A 4 23.12 -15.19 31.51
N ARG A 5 23.79 -14.55 30.55
CA ARG A 5 23.28 -13.35 29.87
C ARG A 5 22.92 -13.66 28.42
N PRO A 6 21.62 -13.65 28.07
CA PRO A 6 21.14 -13.56 26.69
C PRO A 6 21.22 -12.08 26.27
N GLY A 7 21.26 -11.69 25.00
CA GLY A 7 21.10 -12.41 23.76
C GLY A 7 21.14 -11.32 22.68
N ASP A 8 22.13 -11.46 21.80
CA ASP A 8 22.25 -10.80 20.52
C ASP A 8 20.89 -10.84 19.78
N ARG A 9 20.24 -9.69 19.63
CA ARG A 9 19.12 -9.50 18.69
C ARG A 9 19.57 -8.51 17.63
N SER A 10 20.59 -8.93 16.89
CA SER A 10 20.71 -8.58 15.49
C SER A 10 19.38 -8.91 14.80
N TYR A 11 18.59 -7.87 14.53
CA TYR A 11 17.53 -7.96 13.54
C TYR A 11 18.19 -8.49 12.27
N ARG A 12 17.78 -9.69 11.85
CA ARG A 12 18.19 -10.28 10.57
C ARG A 12 17.87 -9.26 9.48
N ARG A 13 18.90 -8.52 9.08
CA ARG A 13 18.98 -7.85 7.79
C ARG A 13 18.74 -8.96 6.76
N GLY A 14 17.58 -8.95 6.12
CA GLY A 14 17.29 -9.87 5.02
C GLY A 14 18.43 -9.81 4.01
N GLU A 15 18.92 -10.97 3.59
CA GLU A 15 20.14 -11.15 2.80
C GLU A 15 20.08 -10.58 1.37
N ASN A 16 18.98 -9.96 0.95
CA ASN A 16 18.90 -9.24 -0.32
C ASN A 16 18.75 -7.74 -0.06
N GLY A 17 19.88 -7.02 -0.08
CA GLY A 17 20.06 -5.60 0.26
C GLY A 17 19.38 -4.57 -0.66
N ARG A 18 18.16 -4.83 -1.13
CA ARG A 18 17.33 -3.86 -1.85
C ARG A 18 16.24 -3.36 -0.93
N SER A 19 16.41 -2.17 -0.37
CA SER A 19 15.32 -1.48 0.31
C SER A 19 14.27 -1.10 -0.75
N ILE A 20 13.20 -1.87 -0.88
CA ILE A 20 12.05 -1.45 -1.69
C ILE A 20 11.45 -0.21 -1.01
N PRO A 21 11.18 0.88 -1.75
CA PRO A 21 10.54 2.06 -1.19
C PRO A 21 9.15 1.73 -0.65
N THR A 22 8.99 1.80 0.67
CA THR A 22 7.74 1.48 1.38
C THR A 22 6.86 2.71 1.64
N ASP A 23 7.43 3.89 1.42
CA ASP A 23 6.77 5.18 1.45
C ASP A 23 6.78 5.82 0.04
N ARG A 24 6.00 6.88 -0.15
CA ARG A 24 5.95 7.63 -1.42
C ARG A 24 7.30 8.30 -1.72
N GLU A 25 7.85 8.02 -2.90
CA GLU A 25 9.07 8.66 -3.41
C GLU A 25 8.83 9.97 -4.17
N SER A 26 7.68 10.13 -4.83
CA SER A 26 7.41 11.34 -5.63
C SER A 26 7.04 12.54 -4.77
N PRO A 27 7.48 13.77 -5.10
CA PRO A 27 7.04 14.99 -4.43
C PRO A 27 5.52 15.14 -4.48
N VAL A 28 4.99 15.94 -3.59
CA VAL A 28 3.54 16.11 -3.48
C VAL A 28 3.14 17.24 -4.42
N GLY A 29 1.97 17.09 -5.05
CA GLY A 29 1.60 17.88 -6.23
C GLY A 29 1.89 17.13 -7.53
N ALA A 30 2.92 16.27 -7.57
CA ALA A 30 3.20 15.46 -8.75
C ALA A 30 2.13 14.35 -8.97
N PRO A 31 1.70 14.11 -10.23
CA PRO A 31 0.62 13.18 -10.54
C PRO A 31 0.95 11.75 -10.11
N VAL A 32 -0.03 11.14 -9.45
CA VAL A 32 0.13 9.88 -8.71
C VAL A 32 0.26 8.67 -9.64
N ILE A 33 -0.53 8.61 -10.72
CA ILE A 33 -0.59 7.46 -11.65
C ILE A 33 -0.89 7.91 -13.11
N ARG A 34 -1.14 9.19 -13.34
CA ARG A 34 -1.84 9.69 -14.54
C ARG A 34 -0.89 10.12 -15.68
N GLY A 35 -0.18 9.13 -16.20
CA GLY A 35 0.29 9.08 -17.60
C GLY A 35 -0.06 7.74 -18.28
N ASP A 36 -0.76 6.85 -17.57
CA ASP A 36 -1.08 5.50 -18.04
C ASP A 36 -2.58 5.43 -18.37
N GLU A 37 -2.92 5.54 -19.66
CA GLU A 37 -4.29 5.50 -20.20
C GLU A 37 -5.07 4.25 -19.76
N SER A 38 -4.36 3.18 -19.38
CA SER A 38 -4.93 1.93 -18.88
C SER A 38 -5.67 2.05 -17.54
N VAL A 39 -5.49 3.15 -16.77
CA VAL A 39 -6.05 3.32 -15.43
C VAL A 39 -7.20 4.36 -15.37
N ALA A 40 -7.11 5.44 -16.15
CA ALA A 40 -7.99 6.61 -15.96
C ALA A 40 -9.18 6.70 -16.92
N GLY A 41 -9.15 6.00 -18.07
CA GLY A 41 -10.18 6.11 -19.10
C GLY A 41 -10.55 7.58 -19.44
N THR A 42 -11.81 7.83 -19.78
CA THR A 42 -12.34 9.17 -20.14
C THR A 42 -12.42 10.17 -18.97
N ARG A 43 -12.25 9.72 -17.72
CA ARG A 43 -12.27 10.58 -16.50
C ARG A 43 -10.91 11.19 -16.15
N ALA A 44 -9.89 10.98 -17.00
CA ALA A 44 -8.59 11.61 -16.85
C ALA A 44 -8.62 13.15 -16.78
N ARG A 45 -9.69 13.79 -17.28
CA ARG A 45 -9.83 15.26 -17.36
C ARG A 45 -10.24 15.96 -16.07
N GLU A 46 -10.74 15.24 -15.06
CA GLU A 46 -11.03 15.80 -13.71
C GLU A 46 -9.80 15.67 -12.79
N ALA A 47 -8.61 15.91 -13.35
CA ALA A 47 -7.33 15.79 -12.67
C ALA A 47 -7.02 17.05 -11.88
N VAL A 48 -7.66 17.21 -10.73
CA VAL A 48 -7.25 18.23 -9.76
C VAL A 48 -5.95 17.76 -9.11
N GLN A 49 -4.86 18.45 -9.46
CA GLN A 49 -3.59 18.41 -8.74
C GLN A 49 -3.69 19.47 -7.63
N PHE A 50 -3.23 19.11 -6.44
CA PHE A 50 -3.12 20.06 -5.34
C PHE A 50 -1.64 20.39 -5.15
N ASP A 51 -1.26 21.60 -5.53
CA ASP A 51 0.07 22.16 -5.31
C ASP A 51 0.13 22.69 -3.87
N PRO A 52 0.96 22.11 -2.98
CA PRO A 52 1.05 22.56 -1.60
C PRO A 52 1.69 23.94 -1.44
N ASP A 53 2.35 24.47 -2.48
CA ASP A 53 3.04 25.77 -2.45
C ASP A 53 2.18 26.90 -3.07
N ASP A 54 1.01 26.56 -3.64
CA ASP A 54 0.06 27.52 -4.24
C ASP A 54 -1.16 27.77 -3.32
N PRO A 55 -1.37 29.01 -2.84
CA PRO A 55 -2.49 29.36 -1.98
C PRO A 55 -3.88 29.10 -2.58
N GLU A 56 -4.06 29.25 -3.90
CA GLU A 56 -5.33 28.96 -4.59
C GLU A 56 -5.57 27.45 -4.60
N SER A 57 -4.57 26.67 -4.99
CA SER A 57 -4.63 25.20 -4.91
C SER A 57 -4.89 24.68 -3.49
N LEU A 58 -4.36 25.34 -2.44
CA LEU A 58 -4.67 25.01 -1.04
C LEU A 58 -6.11 25.36 -0.64
N ALA A 59 -6.73 26.38 -1.25
CA ALA A 59 -8.15 26.66 -1.04
C ALA A 59 -9.01 25.56 -1.68
N ASP A 60 -8.70 25.15 -2.90
CA ASP A 60 -9.36 24.02 -3.57
C ASP A 60 -9.18 22.69 -2.80
N ALA A 61 -8.00 22.49 -2.22
CA ALA A 61 -7.72 21.33 -1.37
C ALA A 61 -8.58 21.37 -0.11
N ALA A 62 -8.72 22.52 0.53
CA ALA A 62 -9.56 22.71 1.72
C ALA A 62 -11.03 22.37 1.43
N GLU A 63 -11.58 22.91 0.35
CA GLU A 63 -12.95 22.62 -0.07
C GLU A 63 -13.13 21.13 -0.41
N THR A 64 -12.17 20.54 -1.13
CA THR A 64 -12.20 19.10 -1.45
C THR A 64 -12.17 18.23 -0.19
N VAL A 65 -11.35 18.57 0.80
CA VAL A 65 -11.30 17.85 2.08
C VAL A 65 -12.58 18.02 2.87
N HIS A 66 -13.17 19.22 2.87
CA HIS A 66 -14.44 19.48 3.52
C HIS A 66 -15.54 18.59 2.93
N GLN A 67 -15.73 18.62 1.61
CA GLN A 67 -16.70 17.78 0.89
C GLN A 67 -16.45 16.29 1.13
N PHE A 68 -15.18 15.89 1.14
CA PHE A 68 -14.79 14.50 1.38
C PHE A 68 -15.10 14.02 2.81
N ALA A 69 -15.06 14.93 3.79
CA ALA A 69 -15.40 14.62 5.17
C ALA A 69 -16.92 14.55 5.41
N THR A 70 -17.70 15.37 4.69
CA THR A 70 -19.17 15.46 4.85
C THR A 70 -19.96 14.51 3.94
N GLY A 71 -19.37 14.05 2.84
CA GLY A 71 -20.05 13.21 1.86
C GLY A 71 -20.19 11.76 2.30
N GLU A 72 -21.35 11.15 2.02
CA GLU A 72 -21.45 9.70 1.89
C GLU A 72 -20.60 9.30 0.68
N THR A 73 -19.42 8.74 0.96
CA THR A 73 -18.53 8.24 -0.08
C THR A 73 -19.27 7.16 -0.87
N ASN A 74 -19.77 7.51 -2.07
CA ASN A 74 -19.96 6.52 -3.10
C ASN A 74 -18.61 5.79 -3.26
N ASP A 75 -18.64 4.47 -3.54
CA ASP A 75 -17.45 3.61 -3.72
C ASP A 75 -16.59 3.99 -4.96
N ASP A 76 -16.54 5.27 -5.31
CA ASP A 76 -15.64 5.82 -6.32
C ASP A 76 -14.22 5.92 -5.74
N HIS A 77 -13.41 4.91 -6.08
CA HIS A 77 -12.02 4.84 -5.68
C HIS A 77 -11.19 6.06 -6.14
N LEU A 78 -11.55 6.70 -7.26
CA LEU A 78 -10.86 7.89 -7.75
C LEU A 78 -11.21 9.11 -6.90
N TYR A 79 -12.47 9.25 -6.49
CA TYR A 79 -12.90 10.29 -5.56
C TYR A 79 -12.17 10.17 -4.22
N MET A 80 -12.07 8.96 -3.66
CA MET A 80 -11.33 8.73 -2.41
C MET A 80 -9.83 9.04 -2.54
N LEU A 81 -9.19 8.67 -3.65
CA LEU A 81 -7.78 9.01 -3.89
C LEU A 81 -7.56 10.52 -4.07
N ARG A 82 -8.52 11.23 -4.67
CA ARG A 82 -8.49 12.70 -4.77
C ARG A 82 -8.61 13.35 -3.38
N GLY A 83 -9.54 12.90 -2.55
CA GLY A 83 -9.67 13.36 -1.17
C GLY A 83 -8.41 13.10 -0.33
N ALA A 84 -7.78 11.93 -0.52
CA ALA A 84 -6.49 11.62 0.09
C ALA A 84 -5.37 12.58 -0.37
N ALA A 85 -5.31 12.92 -1.66
CA ALA A 85 -4.36 13.89 -2.18
C ALA A 85 -4.58 15.29 -1.61
N ALA A 86 -5.84 15.75 -1.51
CA ALA A 86 -6.18 17.03 -0.91
C ALA A 86 -5.75 17.12 0.57
N CYS A 87 -6.03 16.07 1.36
CA CYS A 87 -5.59 15.98 2.76
C CYS A 87 -4.06 16.12 2.87
N ALA A 88 -3.35 15.45 1.96
CA ALA A 88 -1.90 15.41 2.00
C ALA A 88 -1.27 16.73 1.50
N ALA A 89 -1.89 17.43 0.55
CA ALA A 89 -1.48 18.76 0.13
C ALA A 89 -1.69 19.81 1.23
N LEU A 90 -2.87 19.82 1.86
CA LEU A 90 -3.18 20.71 3.00
C LEU A 90 -2.17 20.56 4.13
N VAL A 91 -1.86 19.32 4.54
CA VAL A 91 -0.89 19.10 5.64
C VAL A 91 0.49 19.66 5.31
N ARG A 92 0.89 19.63 4.02
CA ARG A 92 2.18 20.17 3.59
C ARG A 92 2.17 21.69 3.49
N GLY A 93 1.16 22.28 2.85
CA GLY A 93 1.04 23.73 2.73
C GLY A 93 0.84 24.43 4.08
N GLU A 94 0.07 23.83 4.98
CA GLU A 94 -0.20 24.39 6.32
C GLU A 94 0.87 24.02 7.37
N GLY A 95 1.78 23.09 7.04
CA GLY A 95 2.85 22.64 7.93
C GLY A 95 2.41 21.83 9.17
N SER A 96 1.11 21.65 9.41
CA SER A 96 0.61 20.81 10.51
C SER A 96 -0.79 20.23 10.24
N TYR A 97 -1.08 19.07 10.82
CA TYR A 97 -2.43 18.48 10.76
C TYR A 97 -3.48 19.35 11.45
N LYS A 98 -3.10 20.14 12.46
CA LYS A 98 -4.03 21.01 13.19
C LYS A 98 -4.47 22.18 12.31
N ALA A 99 -3.52 22.88 11.71
CA ALA A 99 -3.80 23.98 10.78
C ALA A 99 -4.58 23.50 9.54
N ALA A 100 -4.22 22.32 9.00
CA ALA A 100 -4.97 21.70 7.91
C ALA A 100 -6.44 21.41 8.27
N ALA A 101 -6.70 20.92 9.49
CA ALA A 101 -8.07 20.67 9.97
C ALA A 101 -8.85 21.97 10.22
N GLU A 102 -8.19 22.98 10.79
CA GLU A 102 -8.79 24.31 11.01
C GLU A 102 -9.16 24.97 9.67
N ARG A 103 -8.31 24.84 8.65
CA ARG A 103 -8.58 25.36 7.30
C ARG A 103 -9.71 24.61 6.58
N ALA A 104 -9.74 23.28 6.66
CA ALA A 104 -10.80 22.50 6.02
C ALA A 104 -12.16 22.66 6.72
N GLY A 105 -12.16 22.82 8.04
CA GLY A 105 -13.37 23.06 8.84
C GLY A 105 -14.36 21.88 8.87
N GLY A 106 -15.39 22.00 9.70
CA GLY A 106 -16.47 21.01 9.81
C GLY A 106 -15.98 19.64 10.29
N ASP A 107 -16.40 18.57 9.59
CA ASP A 107 -16.11 17.17 9.94
C ASP A 107 -14.69 16.72 9.60
N ALA A 108 -13.87 17.59 8.97
CA ALA A 108 -12.49 17.32 8.58
C ALA A 108 -11.53 17.35 9.79
N THR A 109 -11.73 16.45 10.74
CA THR A 109 -10.92 16.35 11.96
C THR A 109 -9.45 16.03 11.67
N VAL A 110 -8.55 16.36 12.61
CA VAL A 110 -7.13 15.96 12.58
C VAL A 110 -6.95 14.46 12.32
N SER A 111 -7.80 13.62 12.94
CA SER A 111 -7.78 12.16 12.76
C SER A 111 -8.17 11.75 11.34
N PHE A 112 -9.17 12.41 10.75
CA PHE A 112 -9.60 12.20 9.38
C PHE A 112 -8.49 12.55 8.38
N ILE A 113 -7.93 13.76 8.48
CA ILE A 113 -6.86 14.23 7.59
C ILE A 113 -5.63 13.33 7.70
N ARG A 114 -5.20 12.99 8.92
CA ARG A 114 -4.05 12.09 9.14
C ARG A 114 -4.24 10.73 8.48
N LYS A 115 -5.43 10.16 8.61
CA LYS A 115 -5.76 8.85 8.02
C LYS A 115 -5.61 8.88 6.50
N TRP A 116 -6.17 9.88 5.85
CA TRP A 116 -6.21 9.96 4.40
C TRP A 116 -4.90 10.47 3.78
N ALA A 117 -4.17 11.36 4.46
CA ALA A 117 -2.81 11.73 4.07
C ALA A 117 -1.89 10.49 4.01
N ARG A 118 -1.99 9.57 4.98
CA ARG A 118 -1.23 8.32 4.96
C ARG A 118 -1.62 7.38 3.79
N VAL A 119 -2.89 7.34 3.41
CA VAL A 119 -3.33 6.58 2.22
C VAL A 119 -2.68 7.14 0.95
N HIS A 120 -2.56 8.46 0.86
CA HIS A 120 -1.85 9.10 -0.25
C HIS A 120 -0.34 8.80 -0.27
N ASP A 121 0.26 8.58 0.89
CA ASP A 121 1.68 8.28 1.06
C ASP A 121 2.03 6.79 0.86
N LEU A 122 1.04 5.94 0.58
CA LEU A 122 1.26 4.56 0.14
C LEU A 122 2.15 4.48 -1.11
N PRO A 123 2.93 3.39 -1.28
CA PRO A 123 3.70 3.16 -2.51
C PRO A 123 2.84 3.30 -3.78
N ARG A 124 3.43 3.82 -4.85
CA ARG A 124 2.72 4.00 -6.13
C ARG A 124 2.10 2.69 -6.64
N SER A 125 2.81 1.58 -6.46
CA SER A 125 2.38 0.23 -6.81
C SER A 125 1.07 -0.16 -6.10
N VAL A 126 0.96 0.14 -4.80
CA VAL A 126 -0.27 -0.10 -4.01
C VAL A 126 -1.39 0.85 -4.43
N ARG A 127 -1.11 2.14 -4.60
CA ARG A 127 -2.12 3.12 -5.05
C ARG A 127 -2.70 2.76 -6.43
N LYS A 128 -1.93 2.12 -7.31
CA LYS A 128 -2.43 1.62 -8.61
C LYS A 128 -3.52 0.60 -8.42
N GLN A 129 -3.33 -0.36 -7.51
CA GLN A 129 -4.32 -1.39 -7.22
C GLN A 129 -5.59 -0.80 -6.58
N VAL A 130 -5.45 0.23 -5.75
CA VAL A 130 -6.59 0.98 -5.22
C VAL A 130 -7.35 1.69 -6.34
N ALA A 131 -6.65 2.38 -7.23
CA ALA A 131 -7.26 3.12 -8.33
C ALA A 131 -8.06 2.22 -9.29
N ILE A 132 -7.57 1.01 -9.60
CA ILE A 132 -8.27 0.05 -10.46
C ILE A 132 -9.27 -0.84 -9.70
N GLY A 133 -9.44 -0.63 -8.39
CA GLY A 133 -10.40 -1.34 -7.55
C GLY A 133 -10.05 -2.78 -7.20
N ARG A 134 -8.78 -3.18 -7.34
CA ARG A 134 -8.27 -4.46 -6.83
C ARG A 134 -8.02 -4.43 -5.32
N ILE A 135 -7.76 -3.25 -4.75
CA ILE A 135 -7.71 -3.03 -3.30
C ILE A 135 -8.77 -2.00 -2.93
N ALA A 136 -9.72 -2.37 -2.08
CA ALA A 136 -10.72 -1.43 -1.60
C ALA A 136 -10.05 -0.27 -0.80
N PRO A 137 -10.46 0.99 -0.96
CA PRO A 137 -9.92 2.10 -0.17
C PRO A 137 -10.12 1.92 1.35
N THR A 138 -11.19 1.22 1.73
CA THR A 138 -11.45 0.82 3.12
C THR A 138 -10.43 -0.19 3.65
N ALA A 139 -9.78 -0.99 2.81
CA ALA A 139 -8.60 -1.79 3.17
C ALA A 139 -7.32 -0.93 3.13
N ALA A 140 -7.18 -0.05 2.14
CA ALA A 140 -6.00 0.81 1.97
C ALA A 140 -5.69 1.67 3.20
N LYS A 141 -6.72 2.18 3.90
CA LYS A 141 -6.53 2.92 5.17
C LYS A 141 -5.89 2.08 6.28
N HIS A 142 -6.06 0.76 6.26
CA HIS A 142 -5.44 -0.16 7.23
C HIS A 142 -3.99 -0.47 6.82
N ILE A 143 -3.75 -0.71 5.53
CA ILE A 143 -2.39 -0.84 4.96
C ILE A 143 -1.55 0.39 5.32
N ALA A 144 -2.10 1.60 5.16
CA ALA A 144 -1.42 2.86 5.44
C ALA A 144 -1.03 3.08 6.92
N ARG A 145 -1.49 2.22 7.83
CA ARG A 145 -1.10 2.24 9.25
C ARG A 145 0.09 1.33 9.55
N VAL A 146 0.40 0.40 8.66
CA VAL A 146 1.54 -0.51 8.79
C VAL A 146 2.81 0.20 8.33
N GLY A 147 3.90 0.05 9.08
CA GLY A 147 5.22 0.60 8.74
C GLY A 147 6.08 -0.37 7.94
N GLY A 148 7.06 0.16 7.22
CA GLY A 148 8.10 -0.62 6.55
C GLY A 148 7.56 -1.59 5.48
N GLU A 149 8.33 -2.66 5.25
CA GLU A 149 8.08 -3.64 4.18
C GLU A 149 6.76 -4.39 4.36
N ALA A 150 6.36 -4.62 5.61
CA ALA A 150 5.10 -5.29 5.94
C ALA A 150 3.87 -4.62 5.31
N ARG A 151 3.92 -3.30 5.08
CA ARG A 151 2.86 -2.58 4.35
C ARG A 151 2.69 -3.10 2.92
N LEU A 152 3.81 -3.29 2.22
CA LEU A 152 3.81 -3.70 0.82
C LEU A 152 3.38 -5.16 0.72
N LEU A 153 3.92 -6.02 1.59
CA LEU A 153 3.57 -7.43 1.68
C LEU A 153 2.09 -7.63 2.02
N LEU A 154 1.51 -6.82 2.92
CA LEU A 154 0.08 -6.87 3.23
C LEU A 154 -0.77 -6.46 2.02
N ALA A 155 -0.32 -5.48 1.22
CA ALA A 155 -1.04 -5.09 0.00
C ALA A 155 -1.09 -6.22 -1.02
N TRP A 156 -0.03 -7.02 -1.16
CA TRP A 156 0.01 -8.18 -2.05
C TRP A 156 -0.78 -9.36 -1.52
N ALA A 157 -0.72 -9.61 -0.21
CA ALA A 157 -1.54 -10.63 0.43
C ALA A 157 -3.05 -10.41 0.24
N ILE A 158 -3.50 -9.15 0.08
CA ILE A 158 -4.91 -8.83 -0.27
C ILE A 158 -5.26 -9.23 -1.71
N LEU A 159 -4.30 -9.22 -2.63
CA LEU A 159 -4.53 -9.60 -4.02
C LEU A 159 -4.48 -11.11 -4.21
N ASP A 160 -3.56 -11.78 -3.50
CA ASP A 160 -3.28 -13.20 -3.65
C ASP A 160 -4.15 -14.06 -2.71
N GLY A 161 -4.71 -13.46 -1.66
CA GLY A 161 -5.60 -14.11 -0.69
C GLY A 161 -6.99 -13.48 -0.66
N ASP A 162 -7.96 -14.22 -0.13
CA ASP A 162 -9.35 -13.75 0.02
C ASP A 162 -9.55 -12.97 1.33
N LEU A 163 -8.71 -11.95 1.55
CA LEU A 163 -8.77 -11.14 2.78
C LEU A 163 -9.92 -10.14 2.73
N THR A 164 -10.83 -10.23 3.70
CA THR A 164 -11.84 -9.19 3.89
C THR A 164 -11.22 -7.93 4.49
N VAL A 165 -11.91 -6.78 4.40
CA VAL A 165 -11.48 -5.54 5.08
C VAL A 165 -11.31 -5.74 6.60
N ARG A 166 -12.10 -6.64 7.20
CA ARG A 166 -12.00 -6.99 8.62
C ARG A 166 -10.71 -7.74 8.91
N ASP A 167 -10.31 -8.67 8.05
CA ASP A 167 -9.06 -9.41 8.16
C ASP A 167 -7.87 -8.49 8.00
N VAL A 168 -7.88 -7.62 6.98
CA VAL A 168 -6.82 -6.60 6.77
C VAL A 168 -6.66 -5.72 8.00
N ARG A 169 -7.77 -5.32 8.65
CA ARG A 169 -7.72 -4.56 9.90
C ARG A 169 -7.08 -5.36 11.04
N SER A 170 -7.42 -6.65 11.16
CA SER A 170 -6.88 -7.56 12.18
C SER A 170 -5.37 -7.73 12.01
N VAL A 171 -4.95 -8.10 10.81
CA VAL A 171 -3.53 -8.28 10.43
C VAL A 171 -2.75 -6.99 10.66
N ALA A 172 -3.26 -5.84 10.21
CA ALA A 172 -2.60 -4.55 10.45
C ALA A 172 -2.48 -4.21 11.94
N SER A 173 -3.43 -4.63 12.78
CA SER A 173 -3.32 -4.46 14.24
C SER A 173 -2.21 -5.34 14.79
N ALA A 174 -2.24 -6.64 14.48
CA ALA A 174 -1.24 -7.61 14.95
C ALA A 174 0.19 -7.19 14.57
N ILE A 175 0.41 -6.71 13.33
CA ILE A 175 1.73 -6.21 12.91
C ILE A 175 2.17 -4.99 13.74
N ASN A 176 1.25 -4.07 14.02
CA ASN A 176 1.56 -2.91 14.86
C ASN A 176 1.81 -3.29 16.33
N ASP A 177 1.26 -4.41 16.79
CA ASP A 177 1.51 -5.00 18.11
C ASP A 177 2.78 -5.86 18.15
N GLY A 178 3.49 -5.98 17.02
CA GLY A 178 4.81 -6.62 16.90
C GLY A 178 4.79 -8.04 16.33
N THR A 179 3.64 -8.57 15.92
CA THR A 179 3.55 -9.88 15.27
C THR A 179 4.18 -9.82 13.87
N PRO A 180 5.08 -10.75 13.51
CA PRO A 180 5.59 -10.88 12.15
C PRO A 180 4.45 -11.06 11.13
N ILE A 181 4.59 -10.47 9.94
CA ILE A 181 3.50 -10.45 8.95
C ILE A 181 3.12 -11.86 8.44
N ASP A 182 4.09 -12.74 8.25
CA ASP A 182 3.86 -14.14 7.87
C ASP A 182 3.00 -14.88 8.89
N GLN A 183 3.27 -14.66 10.18
CA GLN A 183 2.45 -15.21 11.26
C GLN A 183 1.06 -14.57 11.31
N ALA A 184 0.97 -13.24 11.19
CA ALA A 184 -0.30 -12.54 11.21
C ALA A 184 -1.22 -12.96 10.04
N LEU A 185 -0.66 -13.21 8.85
CA LEU A 185 -1.41 -13.70 7.69
C LEU A 185 -1.83 -15.16 7.84
N ALA A 186 -1.00 -16.00 8.46
CA ALA A 186 -1.30 -17.42 8.67
C ALA A 186 -2.54 -17.64 9.56
N GLU A 187 -2.83 -16.72 10.50
CA GLU A 187 -4.06 -16.74 11.30
C GLU A 187 -5.35 -16.58 10.47
N HIS A 188 -5.20 -16.11 9.22
CA HIS A 188 -6.27 -15.90 8.25
C HIS A 188 -6.13 -16.81 7.02
N ASP A 189 -5.45 -17.96 7.16
CA ASP A 189 -5.22 -18.94 6.10
C ASP A 189 -4.48 -18.40 4.85
N VAL A 190 -3.77 -17.27 4.99
CA VAL A 190 -2.96 -16.68 3.92
C VAL A 190 -1.49 -17.04 4.14
N THR A 191 -0.92 -17.76 3.18
CA THR A 191 0.53 -18.02 3.16
C THR A 191 1.24 -16.90 2.41
N LEU A 192 2.09 -16.14 3.10
CA LEU A 192 2.87 -15.07 2.47
C LEU A 192 3.72 -15.61 1.31
N GLY A 193 3.66 -14.95 0.15
CA GLY A 193 4.42 -15.33 -1.05
C GLY A 193 3.77 -16.47 -1.86
N ARG A 194 2.67 -17.06 -1.42
CA ARG A 194 1.88 -17.97 -2.25
C ARG A 194 1.06 -17.15 -3.25
N LEU A 195 1.27 -17.41 -4.53
CA LEU A 195 0.47 -16.85 -5.62
C LEU A 195 0.15 -17.92 -6.66
N GLU A 196 -0.98 -17.77 -7.34
CA GLU A 196 -1.39 -18.67 -8.43
C GLU A 196 -0.93 -18.12 -9.78
N LEU A 197 -0.30 -18.97 -10.60
CA LEU A 197 0.23 -18.60 -11.91
C LEU A 197 -0.26 -19.57 -12.98
N THR A 198 -0.65 -19.01 -14.13
CA THR A 198 -0.83 -19.79 -15.36
C THR A 198 0.41 -19.67 -16.23
N LEU A 199 1.11 -20.78 -16.44
CA LEU A 199 2.28 -20.84 -17.32
C LEU A 199 1.88 -21.23 -18.75
N SER A 200 2.67 -20.83 -19.73
CA SER A 200 2.51 -21.36 -21.09
C SER A 200 2.69 -22.89 -21.09
N PRO A 201 2.02 -23.65 -21.98
CA PRO A 201 2.14 -25.11 -21.98
C PRO A 201 3.57 -25.62 -22.10
N THR A 202 4.43 -24.92 -22.85
CA THR A 202 5.85 -25.25 -22.99
C THR A 202 6.62 -25.00 -21.69
N THR A 203 6.46 -23.83 -21.08
CA THR A 203 7.08 -23.49 -19.78
C THR A 203 6.62 -24.45 -18.69
N TYR A 204 5.34 -24.79 -18.64
CA TYR A 204 4.78 -25.75 -17.69
C TYR A 204 5.43 -27.13 -17.83
N ARG A 205 5.50 -27.66 -19.07
CA ARG A 205 6.15 -28.95 -19.36
C ARG A 205 7.61 -28.94 -18.93
N ASP A 206 8.35 -27.90 -19.28
CA ASP A 206 9.78 -27.82 -19.04
C ASP A 206 10.09 -27.67 -17.53
N LEU A 207 9.30 -26.86 -16.81
CA LEU A 207 9.34 -26.74 -15.35
C LEU A 207 9.10 -28.10 -14.68
N ARG A 208 8.00 -28.80 -15.06
CA ARG A 208 7.67 -30.12 -14.49
C ARG A 208 8.72 -31.17 -14.79
N ARG A 209 9.26 -31.19 -16.02
CA ARG A 209 10.33 -32.11 -16.41
C ARG A 209 11.59 -31.86 -15.58
N ARG A 210 12.02 -30.61 -15.45
CA ARG A 210 13.25 -30.25 -14.72
C ARG A 210 13.11 -30.54 -13.23
N ALA A 211 12.02 -30.09 -12.61
CA ALA A 211 11.72 -30.36 -11.20
C ALA A 211 11.72 -31.87 -10.89
N SER A 212 11.13 -32.68 -11.78
CA SER A 212 11.11 -34.15 -11.63
C SER A 212 12.47 -34.82 -11.80
N ILE A 213 13.34 -34.31 -12.68
CA ILE A 213 14.70 -34.86 -12.89
C ILE A 213 15.61 -34.50 -11.71
N GLU A 214 15.47 -33.28 -11.18
CA GLU A 214 16.28 -32.74 -10.08
C GLU A 214 15.76 -33.13 -8.69
N GLY A 215 14.51 -33.62 -8.60
CA GLY A 215 13.90 -34.06 -7.34
C GLY A 215 13.48 -32.90 -6.42
N VAL A 216 13.14 -31.75 -6.99
CA VAL A 216 12.81 -30.51 -6.27
C VAL A 216 11.37 -30.06 -6.52
N ASP A 217 10.84 -29.19 -5.66
CA ASP A 217 9.52 -28.60 -5.90
C ASP A 217 9.59 -27.58 -7.06
N PRO A 218 8.62 -27.55 -7.98
CA PRO A 218 8.58 -26.54 -9.05
C PRO A 218 8.72 -25.10 -8.54
N GLY A 219 8.17 -24.79 -7.36
CA GLY A 219 8.28 -23.48 -6.74
C GLY A 219 9.72 -23.09 -6.44
N GLN A 220 10.60 -24.02 -6.06
CA GLN A 220 12.02 -23.73 -5.81
C GLN A 220 12.71 -23.25 -7.10
N LEU A 221 12.49 -23.96 -8.21
CA LEU A 221 13.04 -23.55 -9.51
C LEU A 221 12.49 -22.19 -9.99
N VAL A 222 11.22 -21.91 -9.69
CA VAL A 222 10.62 -20.60 -10.01
C VAL A 222 11.23 -19.50 -9.14
N THR A 223 11.40 -19.74 -7.84
CA THR A 223 12.05 -18.79 -6.92
C THR A 223 13.46 -18.47 -7.37
N GLU A 224 14.30 -19.48 -7.61
CA GLU A 224 15.68 -19.29 -8.07
C GLU A 224 15.74 -18.49 -9.39
N ALA A 225 14.87 -18.83 -10.34
CA ALA A 225 14.82 -18.12 -11.63
C ALA A 225 14.40 -16.65 -11.47
N LEU A 226 13.47 -16.35 -10.56
CA LEU A 226 13.02 -14.99 -10.28
C LEU A 226 14.05 -14.18 -9.49
N GLU A 227 14.71 -14.80 -8.50
CA GLU A 227 15.82 -14.18 -7.76
C GLU A 227 16.93 -13.78 -8.73
N GLN A 228 17.33 -14.69 -9.62
CA GLN A 228 18.32 -14.39 -10.67
C GLN A 228 17.85 -13.30 -11.64
N TYR A 229 16.56 -13.27 -12.00
CA TYR A 229 16.03 -12.24 -12.90
C TYR A 229 16.01 -10.86 -12.23
N PHE A 230 15.73 -10.82 -10.93
CA PHE A 230 15.68 -9.56 -10.22
C PHE A 230 17.07 -9.04 -9.92
N GLU A 231 18.06 -9.86 -9.55
CA GLU A 231 19.48 -9.48 -9.32
C GLU A 231 20.09 -8.56 -10.39
#